data_AF-A0A8S4A092-F1
#
_entry.id   AF-A0A8S4A092-F1
#
_cell.length_a   1.000
_cell.length_b   1.000
_cell.length_c   1.000
_cell.angle_alpha   90.00
_cell.angle_beta   90.00
_cell.angle_gamma   90.00
#
_symmetry.space_group_name_H-M   'P 1'
#
loop_
_entity.id
_entity.type
_entity.pdbx_description
1 polymer ?
#
loop_
_entity_poly.entity_id
_entity_poly.type
_entity_poly.pdbx_seq_one_letter_code
_entity_poly.pdbx_strand_id
1 'polypeptide(L)'
;DLLAALRSPPENGDVEEHKEDEQTVEIVEEDYPNPPTPEMPEWEDFDEEDDVIDLRANDILGGVYMFDLLQMPPQPKTIGSWIITQLIDPPEISFLDYVADSHAGDNNKDNKDNKDAKKDEKPPIPVNMVLPEDVIFLEQPQVARWDYTRKFWTTRGFSDLSFDEDARTFGFKTAEFGTFCLLQDSYINMPFQSWEMRPRKINSAVLSITAAIVEVQIEIRDALCCLTEPQDRPELKSIRGRWVTPAELILNMKKAGINIFPNEDSSRFVSIQNKHPLAEDRVYQQMALTASSMAYAWSKWNGERGRDEIVFQAAESMDDGPLMEEEWSVFLATKRHAKKLKMTEFDDNFSEEGPEEITFKSTLYHLVSCVASENALDRIKDTNFQFVDCVYQLLTATRLLTYS
;
A
#
# COMPACT_ATOMS: atom_id res chain seq x y z
N ASP A 1 -45.57 -56.40 -34.44
CA ASP A 1 -46.83 -56.67 -33.74
C ASP A 1 -46.76 -56.06 -32.34
N LEU A 2 -46.98 -54.74 -32.34
CA LEU A 2 -46.79 -53.80 -31.23
C LEU A 2 -48.16 -53.32 -30.70
N LEU A 3 -49.22 -54.07 -30.99
CA LEU A 3 -50.62 -53.70 -30.74
C LEU A 3 -51.37 -54.68 -29.81
N ALA A 4 -50.72 -55.75 -29.36
CA ALA A 4 -51.30 -56.71 -28.42
C ALA A 4 -50.98 -56.42 -26.93
N ALA A 5 -50.00 -55.55 -26.64
CA ALA A 5 -49.62 -55.21 -25.25
C ALA A 5 -50.40 -54.02 -24.65
N LEU A 6 -51.30 -53.38 -25.43
CA LEU A 6 -52.08 -52.21 -25.02
C LEU A 6 -53.52 -52.55 -24.56
N ARG A 7 -53.82 -53.82 -24.24
CA ARG A 7 -55.17 -54.27 -23.84
C ARG A 7 -55.21 -54.98 -22.48
N SER A 8 -54.50 -54.46 -21.49
CA SER A 8 -54.71 -54.84 -20.09
C SER A 8 -55.29 -53.64 -19.33
N PRO A 9 -56.48 -53.75 -18.72
CA PRO A 9 -57.00 -52.68 -17.86
C PRO A 9 -56.15 -52.59 -16.59
N PRO A 10 -55.93 -51.39 -16.01
CA PRO A 10 -55.21 -51.28 -14.76
C PRO A 10 -56.06 -51.84 -13.62
N GLU A 11 -55.44 -52.68 -12.78
CA GLU A 11 -56.00 -53.10 -11.49
C GLU A 11 -56.15 -51.88 -10.57
N ASN A 12 -57.30 -51.79 -9.90
CA ASN A 12 -57.53 -50.84 -8.82
C ASN A 12 -56.61 -51.19 -7.64
N GLY A 13 -55.45 -50.54 -7.57
CA GLY A 13 -54.63 -50.47 -6.37
C GLY A 13 -54.90 -49.15 -5.67
N ASP A 14 -55.30 -49.23 -4.41
CA ASP A 14 -55.51 -48.09 -3.52
C ASP A 14 -54.25 -47.21 -3.48
N VAL A 15 -54.39 -45.94 -3.87
CA VAL A 15 -53.34 -44.94 -3.72
C VAL A 15 -53.44 -44.42 -2.28
N GLU A 16 -52.61 -44.97 -1.39
CA GLU A 16 -52.31 -44.30 -0.13
C GLU A 16 -51.57 -42.99 -0.44
N GLU A 17 -52.19 -41.86 -0.12
CA GLU A 17 -51.53 -40.55 -0.07
C GLU A 17 -50.45 -40.59 1.03
N HIS A 18 -49.23 -40.95 0.66
CA HIS A 18 -48.06 -40.58 1.45
C HIS A 18 -47.87 -39.06 1.31
N LYS A 19 -48.37 -38.32 2.30
CA LYS A 19 -47.84 -37.00 2.61
C LYS A 19 -46.38 -37.18 3.02
N GLU A 20 -45.47 -36.94 2.08
CA GLU A 20 -44.10 -36.61 2.44
C GLU A 20 -44.16 -35.25 3.14
N ASP A 21 -44.02 -35.29 4.47
CA ASP A 21 -43.70 -34.11 5.25
C ASP A 21 -42.38 -33.55 4.70
N GLU A 22 -42.46 -32.49 3.89
CA GLU A 22 -41.31 -31.65 3.57
C GLU A 22 -40.84 -31.03 4.89
N GLN A 23 -39.99 -31.75 5.62
CA GLN A 23 -39.14 -31.17 6.64
C GLN A 23 -38.31 -30.10 5.94
N THR A 24 -38.61 -28.84 6.21
CA THR A 24 -37.68 -27.73 5.99
C THR A 24 -36.41 -28.05 6.75
N VAL A 25 -35.43 -28.63 6.07
CA VAL A 25 -34.09 -28.80 6.61
C VAL A 25 -33.54 -27.39 6.79
N GLU A 26 -33.45 -26.92 8.04
CA GLU A 26 -32.63 -25.76 8.36
C GLU A 26 -31.19 -26.13 7.99
N ILE A 27 -30.74 -25.64 6.84
CA ILE A 27 -29.35 -25.80 6.42
C ILE A 27 -28.53 -24.88 7.34
N VAL A 28 -27.90 -25.46 8.36
CA VAL A 28 -27.00 -24.76 9.26
C VAL A 28 -25.71 -24.45 8.51
N GLU A 29 -25.20 -23.23 8.66
CA GLU A 29 -24.05 -22.71 7.92
C GLU A 29 -22.78 -23.59 8.04
N GLU A 30 -22.69 -24.43 9.08
CA GLU A 30 -21.56 -25.31 9.36
C GLU A 30 -21.41 -26.49 8.38
N ASP A 31 -22.43 -26.84 7.59
CA ASP A 31 -22.43 -28.08 6.78
C ASP A 31 -21.64 -28.01 5.47
N TYR A 32 -21.22 -26.83 5.03
CA TYR A 32 -20.38 -26.70 3.83
C TYR A 32 -18.89 -26.58 4.21
N PRO A 33 -17.99 -27.40 3.66
CA PRO A 33 -16.56 -27.17 3.83
C PRO A 33 -16.18 -25.83 3.21
N ASN A 34 -15.39 -25.03 3.93
CA ASN A 34 -14.84 -23.79 3.38
C ASN A 34 -14.04 -24.11 2.10
N PRO A 35 -14.11 -23.25 1.07
CA PRO A 35 -13.25 -23.42 -0.10
C PRO A 35 -11.78 -23.49 0.36
N PRO A 36 -10.97 -24.40 -0.22
CA PRO A 36 -9.57 -24.55 0.16
C PRO A 36 -8.89 -23.19 0.01
N THR A 37 -8.39 -22.70 1.13
CA THR A 37 -7.68 -21.42 1.19
C THR A 37 -6.21 -21.73 1.06
N PRO A 38 -5.46 -21.05 0.16
CA PRO A 38 -4.01 -21.14 0.14
C PRO A 38 -3.45 -20.86 1.54
N GLU A 39 -2.58 -21.72 2.04
CA GLU A 39 -1.83 -21.43 3.26
C GLU A 39 -1.06 -20.12 3.06
N MET A 40 -1.02 -19.29 4.11
CA MET A 40 -0.24 -18.06 4.03
C MET A 40 1.22 -18.43 3.79
N PRO A 41 1.91 -17.78 2.85
CA PRO A 41 3.34 -17.99 2.67
C PRO A 41 4.06 -17.71 4.00
N GLU A 42 4.86 -18.66 4.45
CA GLU A 42 5.82 -18.41 5.51
C GLU A 42 7.00 -17.65 4.90
N TRP A 43 7.23 -16.45 5.38
CA TRP A 43 8.36 -15.63 4.97
C TRP A 43 9.46 -15.75 6.01
N GLU A 44 10.71 -15.85 5.56
CA GLU A 44 11.86 -15.88 6.46
C GLU A 44 12.03 -14.54 7.19
N ASP A 45 12.37 -14.64 8.48
CA ASP A 45 12.69 -13.50 9.32
C ASP A 45 13.97 -12.82 8.83
N PHE A 46 14.02 -11.49 8.95
CA PHE A 46 15.21 -10.73 8.61
C PHE A 46 16.14 -10.69 9.83
N ASP A 47 16.95 -11.72 9.97
CA ASP A 47 17.86 -11.91 11.12
C ASP A 47 19.28 -11.41 10.80
N GLU A 48 19.39 -10.21 10.22
CA GLU A 48 20.67 -9.58 9.91
C GLU A 48 21.11 -8.59 11.00
N GLU A 49 22.36 -8.12 10.93
CA GLU A 49 22.88 -7.08 11.81
C GLU A 49 22.08 -5.76 11.64
N ASP A 50 21.95 -4.97 12.71
CA ASP A 50 21.19 -3.70 12.73
C ASP A 50 21.62 -2.68 11.66
N ASP A 51 22.83 -2.83 11.12
CA ASP A 51 23.33 -1.95 10.07
C ASP A 51 22.90 -2.34 8.65
N VAL A 52 22.38 -3.56 8.47
CA VAL A 52 21.97 -4.10 7.17
C VAL A 52 20.55 -3.67 6.88
N ILE A 53 20.33 -3.12 5.69
CA ILE A 53 19.00 -2.66 5.26
C ILE A 53 18.16 -3.84 4.75
N ASP A 54 16.97 -4.02 5.34
CA ASP A 54 15.91 -4.84 4.74
C ASP A 54 15.18 -4.03 3.64
N LEU A 55 15.39 -4.42 2.39
CA LEU A 55 14.71 -3.82 1.22
C LEU A 55 13.23 -4.23 1.10
N ARG A 56 12.75 -5.17 1.94
CA ARG A 56 11.31 -5.45 2.08
C ARG A 56 10.60 -4.43 2.98
N ALA A 57 11.38 -3.74 3.83
CA ALA A 57 10.93 -2.69 4.73
C ALA A 57 11.23 -1.27 4.23
N ASN A 58 12.17 -1.11 3.29
CA ASN A 58 12.63 0.21 2.85
C ASN A 58 12.66 0.33 1.33
N ASP A 59 12.10 1.42 0.82
CA ASP A 59 12.13 1.77 -0.60
C ASP A 59 13.31 2.69 -0.92
N ILE A 60 14.04 2.40 -2.01
CA ILE A 60 15.06 3.30 -2.55
C ILE A 60 14.39 4.43 -3.32
N LEU A 61 14.62 5.67 -2.88
CA LEU A 61 14.06 6.88 -3.47
C LEU A 61 15.14 7.77 -4.05
N GLY A 62 14.85 8.43 -5.18
CA GLY A 62 15.81 9.29 -5.89
C GLY A 62 16.91 8.53 -6.65
N GLY A 63 16.87 7.19 -6.64
CA GLY A 63 17.79 6.33 -7.37
C GLY A 63 19.08 6.00 -6.61
N VAL A 64 20.01 5.41 -7.34
CA VAL A 64 21.31 4.96 -6.84
C VAL A 64 22.40 5.79 -7.49
N TYR A 65 23.32 6.32 -6.71
CA TYR A 65 24.36 7.24 -7.19
C TYR A 65 25.75 6.87 -6.67
N MET A 66 26.78 7.21 -7.43
CA MET A 66 28.17 7.02 -7.03
C MET A 66 28.71 8.28 -6.36
N PHE A 67 29.26 8.14 -5.16
CA PHE A 67 29.89 9.20 -4.40
C PHE A 67 31.36 8.86 -4.20
N ASP A 68 32.25 9.51 -4.96
CA ASP A 68 33.70 9.27 -4.92
C ASP A 68 34.50 10.56 -4.84
N LEU A 69 35.70 10.48 -4.27
CA LEU A 69 36.66 11.57 -4.29
C LEU A 69 37.61 11.40 -5.46
N LEU A 70 37.84 12.49 -6.18
CA LEU A 70 38.81 12.54 -7.28
C LEU A 70 40.07 13.26 -6.80
N GLN A 71 41.22 12.69 -7.11
CA GLN A 71 42.49 13.37 -6.88
C GLN A 71 42.62 14.52 -7.86
N MET A 72 42.85 15.72 -7.34
CA MET A 72 43.12 16.85 -8.22
C MET A 72 44.42 16.63 -9.00
N PRO A 73 44.44 16.91 -10.32
CA PRO A 73 45.67 16.84 -11.10
C PRO A 73 46.72 17.81 -10.51
N PRO A 74 48.01 17.55 -10.74
CA PRO A 74 49.09 18.39 -10.24
C PRO A 74 48.85 19.86 -10.61
N GLN A 75 48.68 20.69 -9.59
CA GLN A 75 48.44 22.12 -9.79
C GLN A 75 49.77 22.84 -10.06
N PRO A 76 49.78 23.92 -10.87
CA PRO A 76 50.98 24.72 -11.11
C PRO A 76 51.60 25.23 -9.80
N LYS A 77 52.92 25.11 -9.68
CA LYS A 77 53.68 25.62 -8.52
C LYS A 77 54.65 26.69 -8.97
N THR A 78 54.71 27.80 -8.22
CA THR A 78 55.69 28.86 -8.48
C THR A 78 56.97 28.54 -7.73
N ILE A 79 58.08 28.40 -8.46
CA ILE A 79 59.41 28.15 -7.90
C ILE A 79 60.34 29.24 -8.44
N GLY A 80 60.63 30.24 -7.62
CA GLY A 80 61.36 31.44 -8.04
C GLY A 80 60.57 32.24 -9.08
N SER A 81 61.15 32.46 -10.26
CA SER A 81 60.50 33.13 -11.41
C SER A 81 59.80 32.17 -12.38
N TRP A 82 59.74 30.87 -12.06
CA TRP A 82 59.15 29.85 -12.93
C TRP A 82 57.82 29.37 -12.38
N ILE A 83 56.87 29.11 -13.28
CA ILE A 83 55.65 28.36 -12.98
C ILE A 83 55.83 26.98 -13.61
N ILE A 84 55.82 25.94 -12.77
CA ILE A 84 56.08 24.56 -13.18
C ILE A 84 54.86 23.70 -12.81
N THR A 85 54.39 22.88 -13.75
CA THR A 85 53.29 21.94 -13.55
C THR A 85 53.73 20.56 -13.99
N GLN A 86 53.47 19.54 -13.19
CA GLN A 86 53.74 18.15 -13.59
C GLN A 86 52.66 17.70 -14.59
N LEU A 87 53.10 17.27 -15.78
CA LEU A 87 52.22 16.64 -16.77
C LEU A 87 52.02 15.17 -16.39
N ILE A 88 50.76 14.73 -16.37
CA ILE A 88 50.37 13.32 -16.27
C ILE A 88 50.04 12.85 -17.69
N ASP A 89 50.68 11.76 -18.13
CA ASP A 89 50.47 11.13 -19.44
C ASP A 89 50.27 9.61 -19.26
N PRO A 90 49.12 9.04 -19.65
CA PRO A 90 47.93 9.73 -20.16
C PRO A 90 47.24 10.60 -19.09
N PRO A 91 46.52 11.67 -19.47
CA PRO A 91 45.77 12.51 -18.54
C PRO A 91 44.54 11.76 -18.04
N GLU A 92 44.73 10.88 -17.06
CA GLU A 92 43.66 10.10 -16.42
C GLU A 92 43.30 10.68 -15.06
N ILE A 93 42.00 10.67 -14.76
CA ILE A 93 41.49 11.03 -13.44
C ILE A 93 41.73 9.84 -12.52
N SER A 94 42.43 10.06 -11.40
CA SER A 94 42.59 9.06 -10.34
C SER A 94 41.59 9.29 -9.21
N PHE A 95 41.03 8.20 -8.70
CA PHE A 95 40.25 8.22 -7.47
C PHE A 95 41.17 8.41 -6.26
N LEU A 96 40.71 9.20 -5.29
CA LEU A 96 41.37 9.35 -4.00
C LEU A 96 40.78 8.30 -3.05
N ASP A 97 41.59 7.31 -2.69
CA ASP A 97 41.22 6.33 -1.67
C ASP A 97 41.19 6.99 -0.29
N TYR A 98 39.97 7.32 0.14
CA TYR A 98 39.70 7.99 1.40
C TYR A 98 38.79 7.13 2.26
N VAL A 99 39.29 6.79 3.43
CA VAL A 99 38.54 6.20 4.52
C VAL A 99 38.83 7.06 5.74
N ALA A 100 37.78 7.54 6.40
CA ALA A 100 37.91 8.31 7.63
C ALA A 100 38.44 7.42 8.75
N ASP A 101 39.23 8.01 9.65
CA ASP A 101 39.71 7.31 10.84
C ASP A 101 38.52 7.05 11.77
N SER A 102 38.34 5.79 12.18
CA SER A 102 37.20 5.41 13.01
C SER A 102 37.42 5.88 14.45
N HIS A 103 36.64 6.88 14.87
CA HIS A 103 36.44 7.16 16.28
C HIS A 103 35.47 6.13 16.86
N ALA A 104 35.90 4.88 17.01
CA ALA A 104 35.22 3.95 17.91
C ALA A 104 35.21 4.61 19.29
N GLY A 105 34.02 4.83 19.86
CA GLY A 105 33.85 5.53 21.13
C GLY A 105 34.65 4.88 22.25
N ASP A 106 35.83 5.41 22.54
CA ASP A 106 36.52 5.16 23.80
C ASP A 106 36.30 6.37 24.70
N ASN A 107 35.40 6.21 25.67
CA ASN A 107 35.24 7.12 26.81
C ASN A 107 36.45 7.03 27.76
N ASN A 108 37.68 7.08 27.23
CA ASN A 108 38.87 7.32 28.04
C ASN A 108 39.20 8.81 27.96
N LYS A 109 38.59 9.56 28.87
CA LYS A 109 39.11 10.85 29.33
C LYS A 109 40.44 10.61 30.04
N ASP A 110 41.51 10.39 29.28
CA ASP A 110 42.89 10.59 29.74
C ASP A 110 43.83 10.51 28.53
N ASN A 111 43.93 11.63 27.80
CA ASN A 111 45.20 12.00 27.15
C ASN A 111 45.17 13.49 26.82
N LYS A 112 45.55 14.30 27.83
CA LYS A 112 46.23 15.57 27.57
C LYS A 112 47.60 15.23 27.00
N ASP A 113 47.99 16.00 25.99
CA ASP A 113 49.34 16.11 25.42
C ASP A 113 49.68 15.20 24.24
N ASN A 114 49.09 15.49 23.08
CA ASN A 114 49.84 15.44 21.81
C ASN A 114 49.17 16.31 20.73
N LYS A 115 49.62 17.58 20.58
CA LYS A 115 49.08 18.52 19.58
C LYS A 115 49.56 18.23 18.15
N ASP A 116 50.62 17.44 17.97
CA ASP A 116 51.18 17.10 16.66
C ASP A 116 50.54 15.85 16.02
N ALA A 117 49.85 15.00 16.78
CA ALA A 117 49.13 13.83 16.26
C ALA A 117 47.75 14.16 15.63
N LYS A 118 47.23 15.36 15.86
CA LYS A 118 45.93 15.82 15.29
C LYS A 118 45.98 16.20 13.81
N LYS A 119 47.16 16.22 13.18
CA LYS A 119 47.33 16.74 11.82
C LYS A 119 47.13 15.70 10.71
N ASP A 120 47.19 14.42 11.05
CA ASP A 120 47.08 13.29 10.11
C ASP A 120 45.75 12.52 10.25
N GLU A 121 44.86 12.96 11.13
CA GLU A 121 43.55 12.34 11.33
C GLU A 121 42.61 12.70 10.16
N LYS A 122 42.02 11.69 9.52
CA LYS A 122 41.08 11.81 8.41
C LYS A 122 39.65 11.90 8.96
N PRO A 123 39.02 13.09 9.05
CA PRO A 123 37.67 13.21 9.57
C PRO A 123 36.62 12.69 8.57
N PRO A 124 35.42 12.30 9.02
CA PRO A 124 34.28 12.10 8.12
C PRO A 124 33.99 13.35 7.29
N ILE A 125 33.67 13.18 6.01
CA ILE A 125 33.42 14.29 5.09
C ILE A 125 31.94 14.69 5.15
N PRO A 126 31.60 15.96 5.44
CA PRO A 126 30.23 16.44 5.36
C PRO A 126 29.78 16.58 3.91
N VAL A 127 28.59 16.07 3.62
CA VAL A 127 27.90 16.13 2.34
C VAL A 127 26.58 16.83 2.58
N ASN A 128 26.26 17.81 1.74
CA ASN A 128 24.94 18.44 1.67
C ASN A 128 24.46 18.35 0.23
N MET A 129 23.27 17.79 0.02
CA MET A 129 22.69 17.61 -1.30
C MET A 129 21.27 18.16 -1.36
N VAL A 130 20.88 18.62 -2.54
CA VAL A 130 19.49 18.95 -2.87
C VAL A 130 18.81 17.67 -3.35
N LEU A 131 17.62 17.39 -2.84
CA LEU A 131 16.85 16.20 -3.19
C LEU A 131 16.22 16.32 -4.60
N PRO A 132 16.05 15.19 -5.32
CA PRO A 132 15.47 15.19 -6.67
C PRO A 132 14.10 15.86 -6.74
N GLU A 133 13.84 16.66 -7.77
CA GLU A 133 12.61 17.47 -7.91
C GLU A 133 11.31 16.68 -7.93
N ASP A 134 11.35 15.41 -8.30
CA ASP A 134 10.21 14.52 -8.51
C ASP A 134 10.02 13.46 -7.41
N VAL A 135 10.74 13.59 -6.30
CA VAL A 135 10.72 12.66 -5.18
C VAL A 135 10.44 13.40 -3.88
N ILE A 136 9.42 12.94 -3.15
CA ILE A 136 9.09 13.38 -1.80
C ILE A 136 9.61 12.36 -0.79
N PHE A 137 10.16 12.86 0.32
CA PHE A 137 10.42 12.08 1.53
C PHE A 137 9.45 12.55 2.62
N LEU A 138 8.75 11.61 3.23
CA LEU A 138 7.72 11.85 4.25
C LEU A 138 8.29 11.81 5.67
N GLU A 139 9.54 11.41 5.81
CA GLU A 139 10.35 11.46 7.03
C GLU A 139 11.79 11.84 6.69
N GLN A 140 12.62 12.03 7.71
CA GLN A 140 14.05 12.19 7.49
C GLN A 140 14.61 10.93 6.79
N PRO A 141 15.17 11.06 5.57
CA PRO A 141 15.64 9.90 4.83
C PRO A 141 16.79 9.20 5.53
N GLN A 142 16.84 7.89 5.38
CA GLN A 142 18.03 7.11 5.68
C GLN A 142 18.98 7.15 4.48
N VAL A 143 20.28 7.02 4.76
CA VAL A 143 21.32 6.90 3.75
C VAL A 143 22.02 5.57 3.94
N ALA A 144 22.21 4.86 2.84
CA ALA A 144 22.93 3.61 2.82
C ALA A 144 23.97 3.58 1.71
N ARG A 145 25.00 2.76 1.93
CA ARG A 145 26.05 2.47 0.97
C ARG A 145 26.05 0.99 0.65
N TRP A 146 26.36 0.63 -0.57
CA TRP A 146 26.59 -0.75 -0.96
C TRP A 146 27.94 -1.25 -0.42
N ASP A 147 27.91 -2.27 0.45
CA ASP A 147 29.11 -2.98 0.88
C ASP A 147 29.49 -4.00 -0.19
N TYR A 148 30.53 -3.70 -0.96
CA TYR A 148 31.01 -4.60 -2.02
C TYR A 148 31.61 -5.91 -1.50
N THR A 149 32.00 -5.99 -0.24
CA THR A 149 32.56 -7.19 0.39
C THR A 149 31.46 -8.08 0.92
N ARG A 150 30.57 -7.52 1.75
CA ARG A 150 29.48 -8.27 2.40
C ARG A 150 28.24 -8.43 1.50
N LYS A 151 28.11 -7.64 0.42
CA LYS A 151 27.05 -7.71 -0.63
C LYS A 151 25.64 -7.33 -0.17
N PHE A 152 25.50 -6.28 0.65
CA PHE A 152 24.21 -5.67 0.98
C PHE A 152 24.34 -4.14 1.07
N TRP A 153 23.21 -3.47 1.31
CA TRP A 153 23.16 -2.05 1.71
C TRP A 153 23.35 -1.89 3.21
N THR A 154 24.27 -1.00 3.62
CA THR A 154 24.56 -0.73 5.03
C THR A 154 24.47 0.75 5.36
N THR A 155 24.01 1.04 6.58
CA THR A 155 24.00 2.38 7.19
C THR A 155 25.31 2.72 7.91
N ARG A 156 26.29 1.81 7.93
CA ARG A 156 27.60 2.08 8.54
C ARG A 156 28.36 3.16 7.80
N GLY A 157 29.07 3.96 8.58
CA GLY A 157 29.93 5.03 8.08
C GLY A 157 29.20 6.36 7.89
N PHE A 158 27.92 6.44 8.24
CA PHE A 158 27.15 7.68 8.22
C PHE A 158 26.92 8.25 9.62
N SER A 159 26.94 9.58 9.73
CA SER A 159 26.64 10.30 10.97
C SER A 159 26.11 11.70 10.69
N ASP A 160 25.65 12.40 11.73
CA ASP A 160 25.20 13.80 11.66
C ASP A 160 24.17 14.05 10.55
N LEU A 161 23.16 13.18 10.47
CA LEU A 161 22.06 13.30 9.53
C LEU A 161 21.21 14.55 9.85
N SER A 162 20.87 15.31 8.83
CA SER A 162 20.06 16.53 8.93
C SER A 162 19.19 16.66 7.69
N PHE A 163 17.89 16.88 7.91
CA PHE A 163 16.91 17.02 6.83
C PHE A 163 16.16 18.33 6.99
N ASP A 164 16.14 19.11 5.91
CA ASP A 164 15.35 20.32 5.78
C ASP A 164 14.35 20.10 4.64
N GLU A 165 13.10 19.84 5.03
CA GLU A 165 11.99 19.54 4.12
C GLU A 165 11.67 20.74 3.22
N ASP A 166 11.62 21.95 3.79
CA ASP A 166 11.29 23.19 3.07
C ASP A 166 12.38 23.56 2.06
N ALA A 167 13.65 23.44 2.44
CA ALA A 167 14.78 23.70 1.56
C ALA A 167 15.07 22.52 0.60
N ARG A 168 14.45 21.36 0.83
CA ARG A 168 14.68 20.11 0.09
C ARG A 168 16.15 19.71 0.11
N THR A 169 16.80 19.90 1.25
CA THR A 169 18.21 19.58 1.44
C THR A 169 18.40 18.50 2.48
N PHE A 170 19.29 17.57 2.17
CA PHE A 170 19.70 16.51 3.07
C PHE A 170 21.21 16.56 3.28
N GLY A 171 21.60 16.61 4.54
CA GLY A 171 22.99 16.69 4.98
C GLY A 171 23.37 15.49 5.82
N PHE A 172 24.55 14.94 5.59
CA PHE A 172 25.11 13.85 6.38
C PHE A 172 26.64 13.89 6.33
N LYS A 173 27.30 13.21 7.26
CA LYS A 173 28.74 12.93 7.18
C LYS A 173 28.97 11.50 6.76
N THR A 174 29.97 11.28 5.92
CA THR A 174 30.37 9.93 5.49
C THR A 174 31.85 9.64 5.78
N ALA A 175 32.12 8.43 6.23
CA ALA A 175 33.45 7.89 6.48
C ALA A 175 34.01 7.12 5.28
N GLU A 176 33.16 6.65 4.37
CA GLU A 176 33.52 5.76 3.26
C GLU A 176 32.76 6.15 1.99
N PHE A 177 33.39 5.94 0.84
CA PHE A 177 32.90 6.35 -0.47
C PHE A 177 32.43 5.13 -1.29
N GLY A 178 31.67 5.37 -2.35
CA GLY A 178 31.15 4.32 -3.25
C GLY A 178 29.69 4.55 -3.66
N THR A 179 28.96 3.45 -3.87
CA THR A 179 27.57 3.51 -4.34
C THR A 179 26.60 3.73 -3.19
N PHE A 180 25.83 4.81 -3.24
CA PHE A 180 24.91 5.25 -2.20
C PHE A 180 23.47 5.25 -2.71
N CYS A 181 22.52 5.20 -1.77
CA CYS A 181 21.12 5.45 -2.01
C CYS A 181 20.48 6.17 -0.81
N LEU A 182 19.31 6.77 -1.05
CA LEU A 182 18.43 7.26 -0.01
C LEU A 182 17.25 6.31 0.14
N LEU A 183 16.80 6.13 1.38
CA LEU A 183 15.80 5.15 1.77
C LEU A 183 14.71 5.81 2.62
N GLN A 184 13.50 5.27 2.52
CA GLN A 184 12.36 5.58 3.38
C GLN A 184 11.65 4.29 3.76
N ASP A 185 11.05 4.25 4.94
CA ASP A 185 10.15 3.16 5.32
C ASP A 185 9.01 3.00 4.28
N SER A 186 8.92 1.80 3.69
CA SER A 186 7.89 1.44 2.72
C SER A 186 6.47 1.48 3.29
N TYR A 187 6.35 1.37 4.61
CA TYR A 187 5.10 1.22 5.33
C TYR A 187 4.74 2.43 6.18
N ILE A 188 5.42 3.55 6.01
CA ILE A 188 5.22 4.77 6.79
C ILE A 188 3.77 5.30 6.77
N ASN A 189 3.02 4.96 5.72
CA ASN A 189 1.62 5.34 5.53
C ASN A 189 0.62 4.21 5.84
N MET A 190 1.07 3.12 6.44
CA MET A 190 0.26 1.95 6.77
C MET A 190 0.37 1.66 8.28
N PRO A 191 -0.74 1.33 8.96
CA PRO A 191 -2.10 1.23 8.43
C PRO A 191 -2.69 2.61 8.10
N PHE A 192 -3.66 2.64 7.20
CA PHE A 192 -4.46 3.81 6.87
C PHE A 192 -5.36 4.18 8.03
N GLN A 193 -5.58 5.48 8.24
CA GLN A 193 -6.45 5.99 9.30
C GLN A 193 -7.92 5.96 8.88
N SER A 194 -8.18 6.21 7.59
CA SER A 194 -9.52 6.14 6.99
C SER A 194 -9.42 6.05 5.48
N TRP A 195 -10.50 5.57 4.86
CA TRP A 195 -10.65 5.61 3.40
C TRP A 195 -12.13 5.75 3.03
N GLU A 196 -12.37 6.34 1.87
CA GLU A 196 -13.69 6.50 1.28
C GLU A 196 -13.59 6.38 -0.24
N MET A 197 -14.45 5.57 -0.84
CA MET A 197 -14.68 5.53 -2.27
C MET A 197 -16.10 5.96 -2.57
N ARG A 198 -16.27 6.95 -3.44
CA ARG A 198 -17.61 7.42 -3.84
C ARG A 198 -17.76 7.59 -5.35
N PRO A 199 -18.93 7.25 -5.91
CA PRO A 199 -19.23 7.54 -7.30
C PRO A 199 -19.32 9.05 -7.51
N ARG A 200 -18.84 9.49 -8.67
CA ARG A 200 -19.08 10.83 -9.22
C ARG A 200 -20.16 10.75 -10.29
N LYS A 201 -20.04 9.75 -11.17
CA LYS A 201 -20.92 9.44 -12.31
C LYS A 201 -20.88 7.94 -12.57
N ILE A 202 -21.65 7.45 -13.54
CA ILE A 202 -21.76 6.02 -13.85
C ILE A 202 -20.41 5.28 -14.02
N ASN A 203 -19.43 5.88 -14.70
CA ASN A 203 -18.10 5.30 -14.91
C ASN A 203 -17.01 6.20 -14.31
N SER A 204 -17.30 6.85 -13.19
CA SER A 204 -16.36 7.73 -12.53
C SER A 204 -16.55 7.71 -11.02
N ALA A 205 -15.45 7.63 -10.29
CA ALA A 205 -15.43 7.62 -8.84
C ALA A 205 -14.21 8.39 -8.34
N VAL A 206 -14.18 8.67 -7.04
CA VAL A 206 -12.97 9.11 -6.35
C VAL A 206 -12.72 8.20 -5.17
N LEU A 207 -11.47 7.78 -5.02
CA LEU A 207 -10.96 7.05 -3.88
C LEU A 207 -10.09 8.01 -3.06
N SER A 208 -10.45 8.21 -1.81
CA SER A 208 -9.74 9.05 -0.84
C SER A 208 -9.17 8.16 0.26
N ILE A 209 -7.89 8.30 0.55
CA ILE A 209 -7.18 7.52 1.57
C ILE A 209 -6.44 8.50 2.47
N THR A 210 -6.78 8.48 3.75
CA THR A 210 -6.08 9.25 4.78
C THR A 210 -5.09 8.31 5.46
N ALA A 211 -3.81 8.51 5.21
CA ALA A 211 -2.74 7.79 5.87
C ALA A 211 -2.17 8.60 7.05
N ALA A 212 -1.14 8.06 7.71
CA ALA A 212 -0.51 8.71 8.85
C ALA A 212 0.11 10.08 8.53
N ILE A 213 0.70 10.24 7.34
CA ILE A 213 1.45 11.46 6.96
C ILE A 213 0.81 12.18 5.77
N VAL A 214 0.19 11.44 4.86
CA VAL A 214 -0.35 12.00 3.61
C VAL A 214 -1.82 11.63 3.43
N GLU A 215 -2.58 12.55 2.86
CA GLU A 215 -3.90 12.28 2.30
C GLU A 215 -3.79 12.19 0.78
N VAL A 216 -4.29 11.10 0.21
CA VAL A 216 -4.24 10.82 -1.21
C VAL A 216 -5.66 10.75 -1.76
N GLN A 217 -5.89 11.41 -2.89
CA GLN A 217 -7.11 11.24 -3.67
C GLN A 217 -6.78 10.76 -5.08
N ILE A 218 -7.45 9.71 -5.51
CA ILE A 218 -7.33 9.11 -6.83
C ILE A 218 -8.68 9.23 -7.52
N GLU A 219 -8.73 9.99 -8.61
CA GLU A 219 -9.90 10.06 -9.47
C GLU A 219 -9.87 8.89 -10.46
N ILE A 220 -11.01 8.23 -10.62
CA ILE A 220 -11.22 7.07 -11.50
C ILE A 220 -12.20 7.48 -12.59
N ARG A 221 -11.89 7.13 -13.84
CA ARG A 221 -12.76 7.36 -14.98
C ARG A 221 -12.51 6.30 -16.05
N ASP A 222 -13.59 5.59 -16.40
CA ASP A 222 -13.52 4.48 -17.36
C ASP A 222 -12.38 3.53 -16.98
N ALA A 223 -11.44 3.21 -17.89
CA ALA A 223 -10.31 2.32 -17.63
C ALA A 223 -9.11 2.97 -16.90
N LEU A 224 -9.17 4.26 -16.58
CA LEU A 224 -8.02 5.07 -16.16
C LEU A 224 -8.24 5.70 -14.79
N CYS A 225 -7.13 6.07 -14.16
CA CYS A 225 -7.11 6.80 -12.91
C CYS A 225 -6.02 7.87 -12.91
N CYS A 226 -6.15 8.85 -12.02
CA CYS A 226 -5.11 9.86 -11.80
C CYS A 226 -5.06 10.31 -10.34
N LEU A 227 -3.85 10.67 -9.89
CA LEU A 227 -3.63 11.29 -8.58
C LEU A 227 -4.11 12.75 -8.61
N THR A 228 -5.00 13.15 -7.71
CA THR A 228 -5.49 14.53 -7.59
C THR A 228 -4.94 15.24 -6.36
N GLU A 229 -4.89 14.57 -5.21
CA GLU A 229 -4.28 15.09 -3.97
C GLU A 229 -3.03 14.29 -3.60
N PRO A 230 -2.02 14.90 -2.96
CA PRO A 230 -2.01 16.27 -2.40
C PRO A 230 -1.58 17.38 -3.40
N GLN A 231 -2.19 18.58 -3.30
CA GLN A 231 -1.84 19.76 -4.11
C GLN A 231 -0.61 20.54 -3.64
N ASP A 232 -0.36 20.53 -2.33
CA ASP A 232 0.70 21.28 -1.65
C ASP A 232 2.10 20.67 -1.79
N ARG A 233 2.19 19.47 -2.38
CA ARG A 233 3.46 18.80 -2.69
C ARG A 233 3.90 19.08 -4.14
N PRO A 234 4.91 19.95 -4.37
CA PRO A 234 5.39 20.26 -5.73
C PRO A 234 6.08 19.07 -6.41
N GLU A 235 6.63 18.12 -5.65
CA GLU A 235 7.31 16.92 -6.14
C GLU A 235 6.41 16.05 -7.03
N LEU A 236 5.11 16.05 -6.72
CA LEU A 236 4.12 15.24 -7.39
C LEU A 236 3.57 15.88 -8.67
N LYS A 237 4.04 17.08 -9.02
CA LYS A 237 3.51 17.85 -10.17
C LYS A 237 3.59 17.09 -11.49
N SER A 238 4.60 16.24 -11.67
CA SER A 238 4.81 15.46 -12.90
C SER A 238 3.79 14.32 -13.06
N ILE A 239 3.19 13.85 -11.96
CA ILE A 239 2.24 12.73 -11.93
C ILE A 239 0.81 13.17 -11.64
N ARG A 240 0.62 14.32 -10.98
CA ARG A 240 -0.70 14.86 -10.60
C ARG A 240 -1.55 15.22 -11.81
N GLY A 241 -2.81 14.80 -11.80
CA GLY A 241 -3.79 15.00 -12.88
C GLY A 241 -3.49 14.23 -14.17
N ARG A 242 -2.50 13.33 -14.17
CA ARG A 242 -2.15 12.51 -15.34
C ARG A 242 -2.96 11.22 -15.34
N TRP A 243 -3.87 11.10 -16.30
CA TRP A 243 -4.66 9.89 -16.54
C TRP A 243 -3.78 8.76 -17.07
N VAL A 244 -3.69 7.68 -16.30
CA VAL A 244 -2.87 6.49 -16.58
C VAL A 244 -3.62 5.23 -16.15
N THR A 245 -3.08 4.06 -16.50
CA THR A 245 -3.61 2.79 -15.98
C THR A 245 -3.31 2.65 -14.47
N PRO A 246 -4.06 1.82 -13.71
CA PRO A 246 -3.76 1.56 -12.29
C PRO A 246 -2.31 1.10 -12.05
N ALA A 247 -1.79 0.20 -12.88
CA ALA A 247 -0.42 -0.28 -12.78
C ALA A 247 0.63 0.83 -12.96
N GLU A 248 0.42 1.73 -13.92
CA GLU A 248 1.28 2.90 -14.13
C GLU A 248 1.17 3.90 -12.98
N LEU A 249 -0.03 4.12 -12.43
CA LEU A 249 -0.23 4.99 -11.28
C LEU A 249 0.56 4.49 -10.07
N ILE A 250 0.43 3.20 -9.74
CA ILE A 250 1.16 2.55 -8.64
C ILE A 250 2.66 2.75 -8.79
N LEU A 251 3.20 2.48 -9.99
CA LEU A 251 4.63 2.64 -10.27
C LEU A 251 5.09 4.09 -10.11
N ASN A 252 4.30 5.05 -10.63
CA ASN A 252 4.64 6.47 -10.58
C ASN A 252 4.58 7.01 -9.15
N MET A 253 3.57 6.62 -8.37
CA MET A 253 3.44 7.02 -6.97
C MET A 253 4.57 6.46 -6.09
N LYS A 254 4.88 5.15 -6.22
CA LYS A 254 5.99 4.54 -5.48
C LYS A 254 7.33 5.22 -5.81
N LYS A 255 7.60 5.50 -7.09
CA LYS A 255 8.81 6.23 -7.52
C LYS A 255 8.88 7.66 -6.98
N ALA A 256 7.74 8.32 -6.85
CA ALA A 256 7.67 9.66 -6.30
C ALA A 256 7.83 9.67 -4.77
N GLY A 257 7.83 8.53 -4.08
CA GLY A 257 7.96 8.44 -2.62
C GLY A 257 6.63 8.30 -1.87
N ILE A 258 5.51 8.11 -2.58
CA ILE A 258 4.20 7.83 -1.99
C ILE A 258 3.88 6.35 -2.21
N ASN A 259 4.05 5.56 -1.15
CA ASN A 259 3.66 4.16 -1.13
C ASN A 259 2.41 3.96 -0.25
N ILE A 260 1.31 3.55 -0.88
CA ILE A 260 0.05 3.14 -0.25
C ILE A 260 -0.38 1.76 -0.74
N PHE A 261 0.56 0.97 -1.28
CA PHE A 261 0.28 -0.29 -1.96
C PHE A 261 1.08 -1.40 -1.28
N PRO A 262 0.47 -2.09 -0.28
CA PRO A 262 1.12 -3.18 0.42
C PRO A 262 1.62 -4.26 -0.54
N ASN A 263 2.80 -4.82 -0.23
CA ASN A 263 3.33 -6.02 -0.85
C ASN A 263 2.72 -7.28 -0.18
N GLU A 264 3.07 -8.46 -0.69
CA GLU A 264 2.53 -9.74 -0.23
C GLU A 264 2.87 -10.05 1.24
N ASP A 265 4.03 -9.61 1.70
CA ASP A 265 4.58 -9.86 3.04
C ASP A 265 4.45 -8.66 4.00
N SER A 266 3.77 -7.59 3.58
CA SER A 266 3.68 -6.34 4.33
C SER A 266 3.02 -6.45 5.71
N SER A 267 2.22 -7.50 5.95
CA SER A 267 1.66 -7.80 7.27
C SER A 267 2.70 -8.12 8.34
N ARG A 268 3.97 -8.33 7.95
CA ARG A 268 5.09 -8.51 8.88
C ARG A 268 5.61 -7.18 9.46
N PHE A 269 5.44 -6.09 8.72
CA PHE A 269 5.97 -4.78 9.06
C PHE A 269 4.89 -3.85 9.63
N VAL A 270 3.62 -4.18 9.41
CA VAL A 270 2.48 -3.36 9.84
C VAL A 270 1.62 -4.17 10.81
N SER A 271 1.25 -3.55 11.94
CA SER A 271 0.30 -4.15 12.89
C SER A 271 -1.13 -4.00 12.37
N ILE A 272 -1.68 -5.08 11.83
CA ILE A 272 -3.02 -5.14 11.21
C ILE A 272 -3.76 -6.44 11.55
N GLN A 273 -5.08 -6.43 11.44
CA GLN A 273 -5.88 -7.66 11.38
C GLN A 273 -5.90 -8.19 9.95
N ASN A 274 -4.98 -9.10 9.64
CA ASN A 274 -4.88 -9.67 8.30
C ASN A 274 -6.16 -10.43 7.93
N LYS A 275 -6.94 -9.88 7.00
CA LYS A 275 -8.22 -10.46 6.57
C LYS A 275 -7.99 -11.64 5.64
N HIS A 276 -9.03 -12.46 5.55
CA HIS A 276 -8.96 -13.64 4.72
C HIS A 276 -8.85 -13.26 3.23
N PRO A 277 -7.81 -13.68 2.49
CA PRO A 277 -7.57 -13.23 1.12
C PRO A 277 -8.76 -13.44 0.19
N LEU A 278 -9.39 -14.62 0.23
CA LEU A 278 -10.59 -14.91 -0.58
C LEU A 278 -11.82 -14.08 -0.19
N ALA A 279 -11.97 -13.70 1.09
CA ALA A 279 -13.09 -12.88 1.52
C ALA A 279 -12.87 -11.43 1.06
N GLU A 280 -11.65 -10.92 1.27
CA GLU A 280 -11.23 -9.59 0.85
C GLU A 280 -11.38 -9.41 -0.68
N ASP A 281 -10.80 -10.33 -1.46
CA ASP A 281 -10.88 -10.30 -2.93
C ASP A 281 -12.34 -10.33 -3.43
N ARG A 282 -13.17 -11.21 -2.86
CA ARG A 282 -14.58 -11.31 -3.20
C ARG A 282 -15.31 -10.00 -2.88
N VAL A 283 -15.06 -9.39 -1.72
CA VAL A 283 -15.67 -8.11 -1.36
C VAL A 283 -15.26 -7.02 -2.34
N TYR A 284 -13.98 -6.92 -2.72
CA TYR A 284 -13.53 -5.94 -3.72
C TYR A 284 -14.18 -6.12 -5.08
N GLN A 285 -14.33 -7.37 -5.57
CA GLN A 285 -15.05 -7.63 -6.82
C GLN A 285 -16.50 -7.12 -6.75
N GLN A 286 -17.18 -7.34 -5.63
CA GLN A 286 -18.57 -6.90 -5.47
C GLN A 286 -18.68 -5.38 -5.26
N MET A 287 -17.76 -4.75 -4.54
CA MET A 287 -17.67 -3.29 -4.42
C MET A 287 -17.48 -2.67 -5.80
N ALA A 288 -16.54 -3.18 -6.60
CA ALA A 288 -16.27 -2.71 -7.95
C ALA A 288 -17.50 -2.82 -8.87
N LEU A 289 -18.26 -3.93 -8.79
CA LEU A 289 -19.48 -4.12 -9.57
C LEU A 289 -20.58 -3.10 -9.25
N THR A 290 -20.55 -2.52 -8.05
CA THR A 290 -21.61 -1.62 -7.56
C THR A 290 -21.11 -0.19 -7.32
N ALA A 291 -19.85 0.09 -7.62
CA ALA A 291 -19.15 1.36 -7.37
C ALA A 291 -19.71 2.56 -8.16
N SER A 292 -20.58 2.35 -9.14
CA SER A 292 -21.23 3.42 -9.92
C SER A 292 -22.43 4.05 -9.20
N SER A 293 -22.99 3.37 -8.20
CA SER A 293 -24.15 3.83 -7.43
C SER A 293 -24.00 3.65 -5.92
N MET A 294 -22.91 3.04 -5.45
CA MET A 294 -22.65 2.82 -4.03
C MET A 294 -21.34 3.49 -3.64
N ALA A 295 -21.38 4.22 -2.53
CA ALA A 295 -20.19 4.67 -1.83
C ALA A 295 -19.81 3.66 -0.74
N TYR A 296 -18.52 3.59 -0.44
CA TYR A 296 -17.93 2.71 0.56
C TYR A 296 -16.94 3.48 1.42
N ALA A 297 -16.88 3.18 2.71
CA ALA A 297 -15.89 3.74 3.59
C ALA A 297 -15.39 2.71 4.62
N TRP A 298 -14.27 3.05 5.25
CA TRP A 298 -13.73 2.33 6.38
C TRP A 298 -14.75 2.20 7.53
N SER A 299 -14.53 1.27 8.46
CA SER A 299 -15.36 1.11 9.65
C SER A 299 -14.44 0.83 10.84
N LYS A 300 -14.67 1.51 11.97
CA LYS A 300 -13.85 1.33 13.19
C LYS A 300 -13.87 -0.10 13.70
N TRP A 301 -14.98 -0.81 13.44
CA TRP A 301 -15.20 -2.18 13.88
C TRP A 301 -14.36 -3.21 13.13
N ASN A 302 -13.83 -2.86 11.95
CA ASN A 302 -13.15 -3.84 11.09
C ASN A 302 -11.90 -4.41 11.76
N GLY A 303 -11.11 -3.56 12.42
CA GLY A 303 -9.91 -3.95 13.15
C GLY A 303 -10.19 -4.75 14.43
N GLU A 304 -11.42 -4.77 14.93
CA GLU A 304 -11.82 -5.56 16.10
C GLU A 304 -12.33 -6.96 15.71
N ARG A 305 -12.68 -7.16 14.44
CA ARG A 305 -13.20 -8.43 13.94
C ARG A 305 -12.11 -9.38 13.48
N GLY A 306 -12.42 -10.66 13.59
CA GLY A 306 -11.53 -11.75 13.20
C GLY A 306 -11.22 -11.76 11.70
N ARG A 307 -10.31 -12.65 11.32
CA ARG A 307 -9.81 -12.80 9.94
C ARG A 307 -10.91 -13.04 8.89
N ASP A 308 -11.97 -13.76 9.23
CA ASP A 308 -13.02 -14.17 8.29
C ASP A 308 -14.16 -13.15 8.11
N GLU A 309 -14.10 -12.05 8.85
CA GLU A 309 -15.14 -11.02 8.92
C GLU A 309 -14.59 -9.66 8.52
N ILE A 310 -15.26 -9.04 7.57
CA ILE A 310 -14.91 -7.74 7.02
C ILE A 310 -16.07 -6.80 7.29
N VAL A 311 -15.80 -5.71 8.01
CA VAL A 311 -16.79 -4.69 8.33
C VAL A 311 -16.43 -3.41 7.60
N PHE A 312 -17.40 -2.79 6.93
CA PHE A 312 -17.21 -1.53 6.20
C PHE A 312 -18.52 -0.76 6.15
N GLN A 313 -18.44 0.54 5.91
CA GLN A 313 -19.63 1.35 5.66
C GLN A 313 -20.00 1.32 4.17
N ALA A 314 -21.30 1.32 3.88
CA ALA A 314 -21.82 1.49 2.53
C ALA A 314 -23.08 2.36 2.51
N ALA A 315 -23.24 3.12 1.44
CA ALA A 315 -24.38 4.00 1.21
C ALA A 315 -24.71 4.06 -0.28
N GLU A 316 -25.99 4.18 -0.64
CA GLU A 316 -26.37 4.53 -2.00
C GLU A 316 -25.94 5.96 -2.27
N SER A 317 -25.25 6.20 -3.39
CA SER A 317 -24.73 7.51 -3.77
C SER A 317 -24.95 7.72 -5.26
N MET A 318 -25.88 8.60 -5.59
CA MET A 318 -26.30 8.86 -6.97
C MET A 318 -25.84 10.22 -7.50
N ASP A 319 -25.48 11.12 -6.59
CA ASP A 319 -25.08 12.50 -6.87
C ASP A 319 -23.59 12.71 -6.62
N ASP A 320 -23.00 13.66 -7.35
CA ASP A 320 -21.61 14.07 -7.17
C ASP A 320 -21.48 15.02 -5.97
N GLY A 321 -21.58 14.45 -4.76
CA GLY A 321 -21.54 15.19 -3.51
C GLY A 321 -21.06 14.33 -2.32
N PRO A 322 -20.69 14.98 -1.21
CA PRO A 322 -20.45 14.28 0.04
C PRO A 322 -21.76 13.70 0.59
N LEU A 323 -21.67 12.56 1.27
CA LEU A 323 -22.79 11.94 1.97
C LEU A 323 -22.84 12.42 3.42
N MET A 324 -24.05 12.56 3.95
CA MET A 324 -24.24 12.83 5.38
C MET A 324 -23.99 11.57 6.20
N GLU A 325 -23.62 11.75 7.47
CA GLU A 325 -23.31 10.64 8.39
C GLU A 325 -24.48 9.65 8.53
N GLU A 326 -25.73 10.14 8.48
CA GLU A 326 -26.91 9.29 8.63
C GLU A 326 -27.25 8.44 7.39
N GLU A 327 -26.64 8.74 6.24
CA GLU A 327 -26.83 7.97 5.00
C GLU A 327 -26.01 6.67 5.00
N TRP A 328 -24.94 6.65 5.79
CA TRP A 328 -24.06 5.49 5.90
C TRP A 328 -24.70 4.38 6.74
N SER A 329 -24.52 3.15 6.27
CA SER A 329 -24.93 1.94 6.96
C SER A 329 -23.73 1.01 7.13
N VAL A 330 -23.69 0.27 8.24
CA VAL A 330 -22.61 -0.70 8.51
C VAL A 330 -22.94 -2.05 7.87
N PHE A 331 -21.98 -2.61 7.15
CA PHE A 331 -22.10 -3.89 6.45
C PHE A 331 -21.05 -4.86 6.99
N LEU A 332 -21.47 -6.11 7.18
CA LEU A 332 -20.61 -7.24 7.50
C LEU A 332 -20.57 -8.18 6.29
N ALA A 333 -19.37 -8.52 5.84
CA ALA A 333 -19.16 -9.52 4.81
C ALA A 333 -18.23 -10.62 5.31
N THR A 334 -18.60 -11.86 4.98
CA THR A 334 -17.81 -13.06 5.15
C THR A 334 -17.59 -13.71 3.78
N LYS A 335 -16.91 -14.85 3.76
CA LYS A 335 -16.78 -15.67 2.53
C LYS A 335 -18.12 -16.12 1.96
N ARG A 336 -19.13 -16.28 2.82
CA ARG A 336 -20.37 -16.99 2.51
C ARG A 336 -21.54 -16.05 2.33
N HIS A 337 -21.54 -14.95 3.07
CA HIS A 337 -22.67 -14.05 3.08
C HIS A 337 -22.26 -12.60 3.37
N ALA A 338 -23.13 -11.68 3.02
CA ALA A 338 -23.07 -10.27 3.36
C ALA A 338 -24.39 -9.88 4.05
N LYS A 339 -24.29 -8.98 5.03
CA LYS A 339 -25.40 -8.53 5.85
C LYS A 339 -25.28 -7.03 6.12
N LYS A 340 -26.41 -6.33 6.08
CA LYS A 340 -26.53 -4.96 6.62
C LYS A 340 -26.82 -5.07 8.11
N LEU A 341 -26.04 -4.39 8.94
CA LEU A 341 -26.19 -4.41 10.39
C LEU A 341 -27.14 -3.30 10.84
N LYS A 342 -27.84 -3.56 11.95
CA LYS A 342 -28.73 -2.60 12.63
C LYS A 342 -27.93 -1.81 13.67
N MET A 343 -26.88 -1.14 13.20
CA MET A 343 -25.99 -0.33 14.03
C MET A 343 -25.37 0.80 13.20
N THR A 344 -24.76 1.76 13.90
CA THR A 344 -24.01 2.86 13.30
C THR A 344 -22.53 2.84 13.70
N GLU A 345 -21.69 3.62 13.02
CA GLU A 345 -20.30 3.83 13.46
C GLU A 345 -20.19 4.56 14.81
N PHE A 346 -21.26 5.18 15.30
CA PHE A 346 -21.27 5.91 16.56
C PHE A 346 -21.72 5.06 17.75
N ASP A 347 -22.16 3.82 17.50
CA ASP A 347 -22.59 2.93 18.57
C ASP A 347 -21.40 2.52 19.46
N ASP A 348 -21.67 2.30 20.74
CA ASP A 348 -20.65 1.94 21.73
C ASP A 348 -20.24 0.47 21.65
N ASN A 349 -21.12 -0.40 21.17
CA ASN A 349 -20.90 -1.85 21.13
C ASN A 349 -21.24 -2.40 19.75
N PHE A 350 -20.46 -3.39 19.31
CA PHE A 350 -20.72 -4.11 18.08
C PHE A 350 -21.95 -5.01 18.21
N SER A 351 -22.83 -4.98 17.21
CA SER A 351 -24.02 -5.84 17.12
C SER A 351 -24.14 -6.46 15.75
N GLU A 352 -24.24 -7.78 15.70
CA GLU A 352 -24.46 -8.54 14.47
C GLU A 352 -25.94 -8.61 14.07
N GLU A 353 -26.83 -7.94 14.80
CA GLU A 353 -28.26 -7.90 14.47
C GLU A 353 -28.48 -7.21 13.12
N GLY A 354 -29.37 -7.78 12.29
CA GLY A 354 -29.77 -7.20 11.02
C GLY A 354 -31.19 -6.63 11.09
N PRO A 355 -31.62 -5.85 10.10
CA PRO A 355 -33.03 -5.55 9.91
C PRO A 355 -33.85 -6.84 9.81
N GLU A 356 -35.04 -6.87 10.43
CA GLU A 356 -35.92 -8.06 10.44
C GLU A 356 -36.32 -8.53 9.02
N GLU A 357 -36.29 -7.62 8.05
CA GLU A 357 -36.72 -7.85 6.66
C GLU A 357 -35.64 -8.51 5.78
N ILE A 358 -34.35 -8.38 6.13
CA ILE A 358 -33.22 -8.86 5.32
C ILE A 358 -32.16 -9.48 6.25
N THR A 359 -32.19 -10.81 6.37
CA THR A 359 -31.28 -11.54 7.28
C THR A 359 -29.84 -11.52 6.80
N PHE A 360 -29.59 -11.98 5.57
CA PHE A 360 -28.29 -11.98 4.88
C PHE A 360 -28.49 -12.32 3.40
N LYS A 361 -27.45 -12.10 2.57
CA LYS A 361 -27.39 -12.54 1.16
C LYS A 361 -26.06 -13.19 0.87
N SER A 362 -25.97 -14.01 -0.18
CA SER A 362 -24.75 -14.76 -0.52
C SER A 362 -23.57 -13.91 -0.99
N THR A 363 -23.83 -12.68 -1.46
CA THR A 363 -22.79 -11.70 -1.82
C THR A 363 -23.25 -10.29 -1.50
N LEU A 364 -22.28 -9.37 -1.42
CA LEU A 364 -22.55 -7.94 -1.33
C LEU A 364 -23.40 -7.44 -2.51
N TYR A 365 -23.16 -7.89 -3.75
CA TYR A 365 -23.98 -7.50 -4.89
C TYR A 365 -25.46 -7.87 -4.72
N HIS A 366 -25.74 -9.09 -4.23
CA HIS A 366 -27.12 -9.52 -3.97
C HIS A 366 -27.75 -8.75 -2.80
N LEU A 367 -26.96 -8.37 -1.80
CA LEU A 367 -27.41 -7.50 -0.71
C LEU A 367 -27.79 -6.12 -1.24
N VAL A 368 -26.90 -5.49 -2.03
CA VAL A 368 -27.14 -4.20 -2.70
C VAL A 368 -28.40 -4.30 -3.59
N SER A 369 -28.57 -5.40 -4.31
CA SER A 369 -29.75 -5.66 -5.15
C SER A 369 -31.08 -5.66 -4.39
N CYS A 370 -31.06 -5.87 -3.07
CA CYS A 370 -32.25 -5.83 -2.22
C CYS A 370 -32.44 -4.49 -1.50
N VAL A 371 -31.38 -3.73 -1.25
CA VAL A 371 -31.45 -2.50 -0.45
C VAL A 371 -31.38 -1.21 -1.26
N ALA A 372 -30.82 -1.25 -2.48
CA ALA A 372 -30.66 -0.09 -3.33
C ALA A 372 -31.94 0.22 -4.13
N SER A 373 -32.11 1.48 -4.51
CA SER A 373 -33.21 1.96 -5.33
C SER A 373 -33.17 1.41 -6.77
N GLU A 374 -34.31 1.38 -7.45
CA GLU A 374 -34.38 0.95 -8.86
C GLU A 374 -33.43 1.75 -9.76
N ASN A 375 -33.30 3.07 -9.51
CA ASN A 375 -32.38 3.94 -10.25
C ASN A 375 -30.91 3.54 -10.05
N ALA A 376 -30.52 3.19 -8.82
CA ALA A 376 -29.18 2.70 -8.52
C ALA A 376 -28.92 1.37 -9.23
N LEU A 377 -29.89 0.44 -9.20
CA LEU A 377 -29.79 -0.85 -9.88
C LEU A 377 -29.66 -0.72 -11.40
N ASP A 378 -30.39 0.21 -12.02
CA ASP A 378 -30.26 0.48 -13.45
C ASP A 378 -28.89 1.07 -13.79
N ARG A 379 -28.37 1.97 -12.94
CA ARG A 379 -27.01 2.50 -13.09
C ARG A 379 -25.94 1.41 -12.98
N ILE A 380 -26.09 0.46 -12.04
CA ILE A 380 -25.21 -0.70 -11.89
C ILE A 380 -25.21 -1.54 -13.18
N LYS A 381 -26.38 -1.83 -13.75
CA LYS A 381 -26.50 -2.62 -15.00
C LYS A 381 -25.83 -1.94 -16.20
N ASP A 382 -25.88 -0.61 -16.25
CA ASP A 382 -25.31 0.19 -17.34
C ASP A 382 -23.82 0.50 -17.15
N THR A 383 -23.21 0.04 -16.05
CA THR A 383 -21.80 0.32 -15.73
C THR A 383 -20.85 -0.38 -16.68
N ASN A 384 -19.83 0.34 -17.16
CA ASN A 384 -18.83 -0.20 -18.07
C ASN A 384 -17.86 -1.13 -17.31
N PHE A 385 -17.64 -2.34 -17.85
CA PHE A 385 -16.70 -3.31 -17.30
C PHE A 385 -15.27 -2.78 -17.13
N GLN A 386 -14.84 -1.81 -17.95
CA GLN A 386 -13.52 -1.19 -17.82
C GLN A 386 -13.39 -0.35 -16.55
N PHE A 387 -14.48 0.32 -16.15
CA PHE A 387 -14.55 1.04 -14.88
C PHE A 387 -14.55 0.08 -13.70
N VAL A 388 -15.34 -1.00 -13.78
CA VAL A 388 -15.34 -2.07 -12.78
C VAL A 388 -13.94 -2.64 -12.59
N ASP A 389 -13.24 -2.96 -13.68
CA ASP A 389 -11.88 -3.49 -13.64
C ASP A 389 -10.88 -2.48 -13.04
N CYS A 390 -10.97 -1.19 -13.39
CA CYS A 390 -10.12 -0.15 -12.83
C CYS A 390 -10.31 0.01 -11.31
N VAL A 391 -11.56 0.05 -10.85
CA VAL A 391 -11.89 0.12 -9.41
C VAL A 391 -11.36 -1.12 -8.70
N TYR A 392 -11.63 -2.31 -9.25
CA TYR A 392 -11.16 -3.57 -8.66
C TYR A 392 -9.64 -3.61 -8.52
N GLN A 393 -8.88 -3.24 -9.55
CA GLN A 393 -7.42 -3.20 -9.49
C GLN A 393 -6.91 -2.25 -8.40
N LEU A 394 -7.52 -1.07 -8.24
CA LEU A 394 -7.11 -0.11 -7.21
C LEU A 394 -7.44 -0.59 -5.80
N LEU A 395 -8.62 -1.15 -5.58
CA LEU A 395 -9.02 -1.73 -4.29
C LEU A 395 -8.11 -2.90 -3.89
N THR A 396 -7.81 -3.79 -4.84
CA THR A 396 -6.89 -4.92 -4.61
C THR A 396 -5.46 -4.45 -4.37
N ALA A 397 -4.99 -3.43 -5.09
CA ALA A 397 -3.62 -2.91 -4.91
C ALA A 397 -3.42 -2.18 -3.58
N THR A 398 -4.46 -1.51 -3.07
CA THR A 398 -4.41 -0.76 -1.81
C THR A 398 -4.73 -1.63 -0.59
N ARG A 399 -5.48 -2.72 -0.77
CA ARG A 399 -5.90 -3.64 0.30
C ARG A 399 -6.53 -2.92 1.50
N LEU A 400 -7.37 -1.93 1.22
CA LEU A 400 -8.03 -1.06 2.20
C LEU A 400 -8.72 -1.82 3.34
N LEU A 401 -9.41 -2.92 3.06
CA LEU A 401 -10.13 -3.73 4.06
C LEU A 401 -9.20 -4.44 5.05
N THR A 402 -7.91 -4.58 4.74
CA THR A 402 -6.92 -5.22 5.60
C THR A 402 -5.99 -4.20 6.26
N TYR A 403 -5.66 -3.12 5.56
CA TYR A 403 -4.70 -2.11 6.00
C TYR A 403 -5.36 -0.84 6.57
N SER A 404 -6.62 -0.92 7.03
CA SER A 404 -7.34 0.19 7.70
C SER A 404 -7.96 -0.23 9.02
#